data_AF-I2B6W8-F1
#
_entry.id   AF-I2B6W8-F1
#
_cell.length_a   1.000
_cell.length_b   1.000
_cell.length_c   1.000
_cell.angle_alpha   90.00
_cell.angle_beta   90.00
_cell.angle_gamma   90.00
#
_symmetry.space_group_name_H-M   'P 1'
#
loop_
_entity.id
_entity.type
_entity.pdbx_description
1 polymer ?
#
loop_
_entity_poly.entity_id
_entity_poly.type
_entity_poly.pdbx_seq_one_letter_code
_entity_poly.pdbx_strand_id
1 'polypeptide(L)'
;MTEIKVAFCLFTLFLSASIQAAYMPYVVRNYEGYIGEYPVHLSLQFYDFGGEVNVEGSYYYDNHRSLIPLYGVNESSSIILCEAVSDESFEKYIVQGEGVDVSKCPFNLTRNSTGFLGEWRNERLALKVDLKETVQVSDGVINGSAKVLDIPFWGQTKQHGFIGLYEASADGIVINKVNVIDKKSGKLIQVINPQMNGCEFGSYMTSIFQNIESDGSQIRLNCYSTGPDVSVNYKLNTQTSRYDVVTER
;
A
#
# COMPACT_ATOMS: atom_id res chain seq x y z
N MET A 1 -63.79 -18.70 16.49
CA MET A 1 -63.44 -17.40 15.88
C MET A 1 -62.58 -16.65 16.89
N THR A 2 -61.27 -16.89 16.88
CA THR A 2 -60.22 -16.03 16.26
C THR A 2 -60.23 -14.61 16.81
N GLU A 3 -59.19 -14.21 17.54
CA GLU A 3 -57.98 -13.58 16.98
C GLU A 3 -56.85 -13.55 18.03
N ILE A 4 -55.70 -14.15 17.71
CA ILE A 4 -54.44 -13.96 18.43
C ILE A 4 -53.64 -12.93 17.65
N LYS A 5 -53.45 -11.75 18.23
CA LYS A 5 -52.60 -10.69 17.65
C LYS A 5 -51.14 -11.01 17.95
N VAL A 6 -50.43 -11.52 16.93
CA VAL A 6 -48.98 -11.66 16.95
C VAL A 6 -48.36 -10.30 16.62
N ALA A 7 -47.78 -9.64 17.62
CA ALA A 7 -46.97 -8.44 17.41
C ALA A 7 -45.54 -8.86 17.04
N PHE A 8 -45.20 -8.68 15.76
CA PHE A 8 -43.88 -8.96 15.21
C PHE A 8 -42.99 -7.73 15.48
N CYS A 9 -42.24 -7.71 16.58
CA CYS A 9 -41.18 -6.73 16.80
C CYS A 9 -39.96 -7.13 15.98
N LEU A 10 -39.83 -6.51 14.81
CA LEU A 10 -38.66 -6.58 13.93
C LEU A 10 -37.46 -5.93 14.66
N PHE A 11 -36.61 -6.75 15.27
CA PHE A 11 -35.31 -6.30 15.78
C PHE A 11 -34.34 -6.30 14.60
N THR A 12 -34.17 -5.16 13.95
CA THR A 12 -33.15 -4.96 12.91
C THR A 12 -31.77 -4.98 13.57
N LEU A 13 -31.15 -6.16 13.63
CA LEU A 13 -29.71 -6.30 13.82
C LEU A 13 -29.01 -5.59 12.65
N PHE A 14 -28.44 -4.42 12.90
CA PHE A 14 -27.37 -3.89 12.07
C PHE A 14 -26.14 -4.80 12.27
N LEU A 15 -26.06 -5.88 11.48
CA LEU A 15 -24.82 -6.60 11.26
C LEU A 15 -23.89 -5.66 10.50
N SER A 16 -23.01 -4.97 11.23
CA SER A 16 -21.81 -4.37 10.66
C SER A 16 -20.90 -5.50 10.21
N ALA A 17 -21.18 -6.07 9.03
CA ALA A 17 -20.26 -6.99 8.38
C ALA A 17 -18.98 -6.20 8.08
N SER A 18 -17.91 -6.49 8.81
CA SER A 18 -16.57 -6.07 8.43
C SER A 18 -16.27 -6.74 7.10
N ILE A 19 -16.29 -5.96 6.03
CA ILE A 19 -16.03 -6.43 4.69
C ILE A 19 -14.58 -6.90 4.65
N GLN A 20 -14.42 -8.20 4.40
CA GLN A 20 -13.14 -8.91 4.50
C GLN A 20 -12.31 -8.63 3.24
N ALA A 21 -10.99 -8.50 3.39
CA ALA A 21 -10.09 -8.71 2.27
C ALA A 21 -10.12 -10.21 1.95
N ALA A 22 -11.03 -10.62 1.06
CA ALA A 22 -11.08 -11.95 0.51
C ALA A 22 -9.70 -12.31 -0.08
N TYR A 23 -9.18 -13.49 0.25
CA TYR A 23 -8.02 -14.15 -0.37
C TYR A 23 -7.00 -13.20 -1.03
N MET A 24 -5.90 -12.87 -0.35
CA MET A 24 -4.78 -12.14 -0.95
C MET A 24 -3.82 -13.14 -1.61
N PRO A 25 -3.85 -13.34 -2.95
CA PRO A 25 -3.02 -14.32 -3.65
C PRO A 25 -1.56 -13.88 -3.79
N TYR A 26 -1.17 -12.78 -3.15
CA TYR A 26 0.12 -12.15 -3.32
C TYR A 26 0.88 -12.10 -1.99
N VAL A 27 2.20 -12.19 -2.10
CA VAL A 27 3.11 -12.07 -0.95
C VAL A 27 3.54 -10.62 -0.84
N VAL A 28 3.33 -10.02 0.33
CA VAL A 28 3.85 -8.68 0.66
C VAL A 28 4.79 -8.76 1.84
N ARG A 29 5.92 -8.06 1.78
CA ARG A 29 6.91 -8.04 2.85
C ARG A 29 7.38 -6.63 3.12
N ASN A 30 7.43 -6.26 4.39
CA ASN A 30 8.05 -5.02 4.82
C ASN A 30 9.43 -5.28 5.39
N TYR A 31 10.29 -4.29 5.17
CA TYR A 31 11.65 -4.26 5.64
C TYR A 31 11.94 -2.90 6.25
N GLU A 32 12.75 -2.90 7.30
CA GLU A 32 13.30 -1.71 7.92
C GLU A 32 14.82 -1.83 7.95
N GLY A 33 15.50 -0.70 7.81
CA GLY A 33 16.95 -0.68 7.85
C GLY A 33 17.49 0.62 7.30
N TYR A 34 18.58 0.56 6.56
CA TYR A 34 19.34 1.74 6.15
C TYR A 34 19.79 1.69 4.70
N ILE A 35 19.80 2.87 4.08
CA ILE A 35 20.56 3.16 2.86
C ILE A 35 21.66 4.16 3.27
N GLY A 36 22.90 3.71 3.36
CA GLY A 36 23.98 4.47 3.98
C GLY A 36 23.69 4.72 5.46
N GLU A 37 23.58 5.99 5.84
CA GLU A 37 23.23 6.40 7.21
C GLU A 37 21.73 6.71 7.36
N TYR A 38 20.95 6.62 6.28
CA TYR A 38 19.56 7.07 6.26
C TYR A 38 18.61 5.90 6.56
N PRO A 39 17.82 5.96 7.65
CA PRO A 39 16.84 4.94 7.95
C PRO A 39 15.70 4.97 6.94
N VAL A 40 15.26 3.79 6.52
CA VAL A 40 14.20 3.59 5.53
C VAL A 40 13.23 2.50 5.93
N HIS A 41 11.99 2.65 5.44
CA HIS A 41 11.00 1.58 5.38
C HIS A 41 10.76 1.22 3.92
N LEU A 42 10.76 -0.08 3.63
CA LEU A 42 10.55 -0.65 2.30
C LEU A 42 9.40 -1.66 2.37
N SER A 43 8.44 -1.59 1.45
CA SER A 43 7.36 -2.56 1.28
C SER A 43 7.39 -3.10 -0.13
N LEU A 44 7.38 -4.42 -0.28
CA LEU A 44 7.46 -5.11 -1.58
C LEU A 44 6.34 -6.14 -1.73
N GLN A 45 5.63 -6.09 -2.85
CA GLN A 45 4.70 -7.11 -3.32
C GLN A 45 5.38 -7.96 -4.39
N PHE A 46 5.31 -9.28 -4.24
CA PHE A 46 5.92 -10.25 -5.14
C PHE A 46 4.86 -10.97 -5.97
N TYR A 47 5.17 -11.17 -7.24
CA TYR A 47 4.31 -11.88 -8.20
C TYR A 47 4.99 -13.16 -8.69
N ASP A 48 4.21 -14.22 -8.87
CA ASP A 48 4.64 -15.48 -9.49
C ASP A 48 4.15 -15.62 -10.95
N PHE A 49 3.35 -14.66 -11.42
CA PHE A 49 2.82 -14.59 -12.77
C PHE A 49 3.32 -13.34 -13.51
N GLY A 50 3.45 -13.45 -14.85
CA GLY A 50 3.48 -12.31 -15.77
C GLY A 50 4.71 -11.41 -15.75
N GLY A 51 5.62 -11.63 -16.70
CA GLY A 51 6.51 -10.57 -17.21
C GLY A 51 7.95 -10.56 -16.69
N GLU A 52 8.75 -9.66 -17.27
CA GLU A 52 10.13 -9.39 -16.86
C GLU A 52 10.20 -8.66 -15.51
N VAL A 53 9.13 -7.96 -15.10
CA VAL A 53 8.96 -7.34 -13.78
C VAL A 53 8.06 -8.23 -12.93
N ASN A 54 8.54 -8.67 -11.77
CA ASN A 54 7.82 -9.59 -10.88
C ASN A 54 7.83 -9.13 -9.41
N VAL A 55 8.26 -7.89 -9.17
CA VAL A 55 8.17 -7.22 -7.87
C VAL A 55 7.81 -5.76 -8.07
N GLU A 56 6.89 -5.29 -7.24
CA GLU A 56 6.51 -3.89 -7.13
C GLU A 56 6.58 -3.47 -5.66
N GLY A 57 6.69 -2.18 -5.42
CA GLY A 57 6.88 -1.70 -4.06
C GLY A 57 6.82 -0.22 -3.89
N SER A 58 7.11 0.19 -2.67
CA SER A 58 7.47 1.56 -2.35
C SER A 58 8.41 1.58 -1.16
N TYR A 59 9.27 2.59 -1.12
CA TYR A 59 10.08 2.85 0.06
C TYR A 59 10.07 4.33 0.40
N TYR A 60 10.38 4.66 1.65
CA TYR A 60 10.56 6.04 2.06
C TYR A 60 11.65 6.15 3.13
N TYR A 61 12.27 7.33 3.18
CA TYR A 61 13.15 7.73 4.27
C TYR A 61 12.34 8.21 5.46
N ASP A 62 12.67 7.77 6.66
CA ASP A 62 11.86 8.00 7.86
C ASP A 62 11.68 9.48 8.20
N ASN A 63 12.68 10.30 7.86
CA ASN A 63 12.70 11.74 8.11
C ASN A 63 11.78 12.54 7.18
N HIS A 64 11.43 11.99 6.01
CA HIS A 64 10.70 12.73 4.97
C HIS A 64 9.37 12.07 4.61
N ARG A 65 9.26 10.74 4.75
CA ARG A 65 8.08 9.91 4.43
C ARG A 65 7.45 10.22 3.05
N SER A 66 8.24 10.83 2.15
CA SER A 66 7.97 10.91 0.73
C SER A 66 8.35 9.56 0.15
N LEU A 67 7.34 8.84 -0.31
CA LEU A 67 7.54 7.50 -0.82
C LEU A 67 7.89 7.54 -2.30
N ILE A 68 8.70 6.57 -2.67
CA ILE A 68 9.29 6.40 -4.00
C ILE A 68 8.77 5.06 -4.49
N PRO A 69 7.95 5.03 -5.55
CA PRO A 69 7.48 3.79 -6.15
C PRO A 69 8.65 2.97 -6.68
N LEU A 70 8.54 1.66 -6.52
CA LEU A 70 9.53 0.69 -6.93
C LEU A 70 8.91 -0.36 -7.85
N TYR A 71 9.73 -0.83 -8.77
CA TYR A 71 9.44 -1.97 -9.64
C TYR A 71 10.75 -2.70 -9.91
N GLY A 72 10.71 -3.97 -10.29
CA GLY A 72 11.93 -4.67 -10.67
C GLY A 72 11.79 -6.18 -10.72
N VAL A 73 12.90 -6.85 -10.44
CA VAL A 73 13.05 -8.30 -10.64
C VAL A 73 13.57 -8.95 -9.38
N ASN A 74 12.84 -9.93 -8.90
CA ASN A 74 13.20 -10.85 -7.84
C ASN A 74 13.58 -12.19 -8.46
N GLU A 75 14.83 -12.58 -8.24
CA GLU A 75 15.39 -13.89 -8.58
C GLU A 75 15.61 -14.71 -7.29
N SER A 76 16.12 -15.94 -7.44
CA SER A 76 16.27 -16.88 -6.31
C SER A 76 17.06 -16.33 -5.10
N SER A 77 18.10 -15.53 -5.34
CA SER A 77 18.98 -15.01 -4.29
C SER A 77 19.24 -13.50 -4.37
N SER A 78 18.78 -12.86 -5.44
CA SER A 78 19.01 -11.45 -5.74
C SER A 78 17.69 -10.76 -6.02
N ILE A 79 17.63 -9.47 -5.72
CA ILE A 79 16.55 -8.59 -6.14
C ILE A 79 17.15 -7.28 -6.64
N ILE A 80 16.69 -6.86 -7.82
CA ILE A 80 17.10 -5.61 -8.46
C ILE A 80 15.86 -4.72 -8.52
N LEU A 81 15.94 -3.51 -7.95
CA LEU A 81 14.81 -2.60 -7.85
C LEU A 81 15.14 -1.25 -8.50
N CYS A 82 14.22 -0.82 -9.35
CA CYS A 82 14.21 0.44 -10.08
C CYS A 82 13.31 1.44 -9.35
N GLU A 83 13.69 2.72 -9.36
CA GLU A 83 12.86 3.79 -8.82
C GLU A 83 12.06 4.45 -9.95
N ALA A 84 10.74 4.49 -9.82
CA ALA A 84 9.88 5.25 -10.73
C ALA A 84 9.74 6.70 -10.22
N VAL A 85 10.78 7.51 -10.46
CA VAL A 85 10.89 8.89 -9.96
C VAL A 85 10.20 9.95 -10.84
N SER A 86 9.71 9.56 -12.03
CA SER A 86 8.95 10.42 -12.94
C SER A 86 7.62 9.80 -13.34
N ASP A 87 6.64 10.63 -13.68
CA ASP A 87 5.34 10.18 -14.21
C ASP A 87 5.51 9.28 -15.44
N GLU A 88 6.49 9.59 -16.30
CA GLU A 88 6.84 8.75 -17.46
C GLU A 88 7.33 7.36 -17.04
N SER A 89 8.26 7.29 -16.08
CA SER A 89 8.76 5.99 -15.59
C SER A 89 7.68 5.18 -14.88
N PHE A 90 6.80 5.85 -14.13
CA PHE A 90 5.69 5.22 -13.44
C PHE A 90 4.69 4.63 -14.45
N GLU A 91 4.24 5.45 -15.40
CA GLU A 91 3.30 5.01 -16.45
C GLU A 91 3.89 3.86 -17.27
N LYS A 92 5.13 4.00 -17.75
CA LYS A 92 5.76 3.03 -18.63
C LYS A 92 6.01 1.67 -17.96
N TYR A 93 6.57 1.68 -16.76
CA TYR A 93 7.08 0.44 -16.15
C TYR A 93 6.14 -0.18 -15.12
N ILE A 94 5.30 0.61 -14.46
CA ILE A 94 4.33 0.11 -13.48
C ILE A 94 2.96 -0.06 -14.14
N VAL A 95 2.43 0.97 -14.81
CA VAL A 95 1.06 0.90 -15.38
C VAL A 95 1.03 0.03 -16.63
N GLN A 96 1.99 0.23 -17.55
CA GLN A 96 2.04 -0.50 -18.83
C GLN A 96 2.85 -1.81 -18.76
N GLY A 97 3.67 -1.98 -17.71
CA GLY A 97 4.48 -3.19 -17.52
C GLY A 97 5.52 -3.43 -18.61
N GLU A 98 6.05 -2.37 -19.24
CA GLU A 98 7.11 -2.53 -20.25
C GLU A 98 8.38 -3.15 -19.64
N GLY A 99 9.11 -3.92 -20.45
CA GLY A 99 10.38 -4.51 -20.05
C GLY A 99 11.43 -3.46 -19.65
N VAL A 100 12.21 -3.76 -18.60
CA VAL A 100 13.17 -2.83 -18.01
C VAL A 100 14.61 -3.33 -18.16
N ASP A 101 15.51 -2.42 -18.56
CA ASP A 101 16.95 -2.64 -18.42
C ASP A 101 17.36 -2.50 -16.94
N VAL A 102 17.27 -3.61 -16.21
CA VAL A 102 17.57 -3.68 -14.78
C VAL A 102 19.01 -3.30 -14.43
N SER A 103 19.93 -3.28 -15.40
CA SER A 103 21.35 -2.95 -15.16
C SER A 103 21.57 -1.50 -14.70
N LYS A 104 20.58 -0.63 -14.93
CA LYS A 104 20.60 0.79 -14.54
C LYS A 104 19.85 1.07 -13.25
N CYS A 105 19.23 0.05 -12.67
CA CYS A 105 18.41 0.23 -11.48
C CYS A 105 19.29 0.41 -10.25
N PRO A 106 18.91 1.34 -9.34
CA PRO A 106 19.80 1.76 -8.28
C PRO A 106 20.02 0.68 -7.23
N PHE A 107 19.02 -0.15 -6.94
CA PHE A 107 19.15 -1.21 -5.94
C PHE A 107 19.63 -2.51 -6.59
N ASN A 108 20.74 -3.03 -6.07
CA ASN A 108 21.17 -4.40 -6.31
C ASN A 108 21.40 -5.07 -4.96
N LEU A 109 20.48 -5.96 -4.59
CA LEU A 109 20.39 -6.54 -3.27
C LEU A 109 20.46 -8.07 -3.34
N THR A 110 21.14 -8.65 -2.36
CA THR A 110 21.22 -10.10 -2.14
C THR A 110 20.44 -10.46 -0.89
N ARG A 111 19.64 -11.52 -0.98
CA ARG A 111 18.87 -12.04 0.14
C ARG A 111 19.80 -12.70 1.16
N ASN A 112 19.62 -12.38 2.43
CA ASN A 112 20.26 -13.07 3.54
C ASN A 112 19.20 -13.76 4.43
N SER A 113 19.59 -14.29 5.58
CA SER A 113 18.68 -15.00 6.48
C SER A 113 17.62 -14.13 7.14
N THR A 114 17.77 -12.80 7.15
CA THR A 114 16.90 -11.86 7.86
C THR A 114 16.31 -10.77 6.99
N GLY A 115 16.65 -10.69 5.70
CA GLY A 115 16.24 -9.62 4.80
C GLY A 115 17.18 -9.50 3.60
N PHE A 116 17.69 -8.29 3.35
CA PHE A 116 18.52 -7.94 2.19
C PHE A 116 19.77 -7.15 2.58
N LEU A 117 20.87 -7.42 1.87
CA LEU A 117 22.09 -6.62 1.90
C LEU A 117 22.44 -6.22 0.47
N GLY A 118 23.10 -5.08 0.27
CA GLY A 118 23.63 -4.76 -1.04
C GLY A 118 23.98 -3.30 -1.18
N GLU A 119 23.67 -2.74 -2.34
CA GLU A 119 23.96 -1.36 -2.66
C GLU A 119 22.77 -0.65 -3.29
N TRP A 120 22.67 0.63 -3.00
CA TRP A 120 21.92 1.61 -3.75
C TRP A 120 22.91 2.50 -4.47
N ARG A 121 22.73 2.75 -5.76
CA ARG A 121 23.67 3.53 -6.56
C ARG A 121 22.97 4.45 -7.53
N ASN A 122 23.49 5.66 -7.65
CA ASN A 122 23.23 6.55 -8.78
C ASN A 122 24.55 6.97 -9.44
N GLU A 123 24.50 7.90 -10.39
CA GLU A 123 25.69 8.38 -11.11
C GLU A 123 26.77 9.00 -10.21
N ARG A 124 26.43 9.41 -8.99
CA ARG A 124 27.31 10.20 -8.09
C ARG A 124 27.74 9.44 -6.85
N LEU A 125 26.93 8.50 -6.38
CA LEU A 125 27.05 7.92 -5.06
C LEU A 125 26.66 6.44 -5.09
N ALA A 126 27.37 5.65 -4.29
CA ALA A 126 26.99 4.30 -3.92
C ALA A 126 26.88 4.22 -2.40
N LEU A 127 25.74 3.75 -1.92
CA LEU A 127 25.42 3.59 -0.51
C LEU A 127 25.19 2.12 -0.21
N LYS A 128 25.71 1.64 0.91
CA LYS A 128 25.40 0.30 1.39
C LYS A 128 23.94 0.23 1.80
N VAL A 129 23.30 -0.89 1.51
CA VAL A 129 21.94 -1.18 1.95
C VAL A 129 21.98 -2.35 2.91
N ASP A 130 21.31 -2.19 4.05
CA ASP A 130 21.06 -3.25 5.03
C ASP A 130 19.61 -3.15 5.48
N LEU A 131 18.83 -4.17 5.15
CA LEU A 131 17.39 -4.23 5.36
C LEU A 131 17.02 -5.53 6.05
N LYS A 132 16.20 -5.42 7.08
CA LYS A 132 15.67 -6.55 7.84
C LYS A 132 14.18 -6.67 7.60
N GLU A 133 13.71 -7.86 7.26
CA GLU A 133 12.29 -8.17 7.16
C GLU A 133 11.63 -8.03 8.54
N THR A 134 10.55 -7.25 8.62
CA THR A 134 9.84 -6.97 9.87
C THR A 134 8.50 -7.71 9.92
N VAL A 135 7.80 -7.79 8.79
CA VAL A 135 6.49 -8.44 8.66
C VAL A 135 6.29 -8.93 7.22
N GLN A 136 5.57 -10.04 7.09
CA GLN A 136 5.13 -10.61 5.83
C GLN A 136 3.62 -10.90 5.89
N VAL A 137 2.94 -10.66 4.78
CA VAL A 137 1.63 -11.22 4.46
C VAL A 137 1.78 -12.27 3.37
N SER A 138 1.21 -13.45 3.60
CA SER A 138 1.11 -14.54 2.64
C SER A 138 -0.16 -15.31 2.92
N ASP A 139 -0.93 -15.64 1.89
CA ASP A 139 -2.18 -16.41 2.01
C ASP A 139 -3.15 -15.86 3.07
N GLY A 140 -3.25 -14.54 3.15
CA GLY A 140 -4.12 -13.87 4.13
C GLY A 140 -3.64 -13.94 5.58
N VAL A 141 -2.38 -14.34 5.83
CA VAL A 141 -1.80 -14.45 7.18
C VAL A 141 -0.65 -13.47 7.37
N ILE A 142 -0.70 -12.69 8.45
CA ILE A 142 0.39 -11.82 8.89
C ILE A 142 1.37 -12.62 9.77
N ASN A 143 2.63 -12.64 9.38
CA ASN A 143 3.74 -13.28 10.10
C ASN A 143 4.89 -12.29 10.30
N GLY A 144 5.72 -12.53 11.31
CA GLY A 144 6.92 -11.72 11.59
C GLY A 144 6.89 -11.02 12.94
N SER A 145 7.85 -10.12 13.12
CA SER A 145 8.05 -9.37 14.37
C SER A 145 7.06 -8.23 14.55
N ALA A 146 6.70 -7.54 13.47
CA ALA A 146 5.63 -6.56 13.45
C ALA A 146 4.26 -7.24 13.31
N LYS A 147 3.22 -6.61 13.88
CA LYS A 147 1.83 -7.11 13.88
C LYS A 147 0.92 -6.42 12.88
N VAL A 148 1.43 -5.36 12.25
CA VAL A 148 0.75 -4.54 11.26
C VAL A 148 1.63 -4.51 10.03
N LEU A 149 1.05 -4.76 8.87
CA LEU A 149 1.69 -4.53 7.58
C LEU A 149 1.32 -3.12 7.11
N ASP A 150 2.33 -2.27 6.98
CA ASP A 150 2.20 -0.90 6.51
C ASP A 150 2.36 -0.86 4.99
N ILE A 151 1.37 -0.34 4.27
CA ILE A 151 1.43 -0.18 2.81
C ILE A 151 1.55 1.30 2.47
N PRO A 152 2.73 1.78 2.02
CA PRO A 152 2.90 3.14 1.56
C PRO A 152 2.32 3.26 0.14
N PHE A 153 1.10 3.79 0.00
CA PHE A 153 0.41 3.86 -1.29
C PHE A 153 1.06 4.86 -2.25
N TRP A 154 1.04 4.57 -3.55
CA TRP A 154 1.61 5.43 -4.60
C TRP A 154 0.81 6.72 -4.81
N GLY A 155 -0.51 6.69 -4.62
CA GLY A 155 -1.35 7.89 -4.68
C GLY A 155 -1.01 8.85 -3.56
N GLN A 156 -0.29 9.92 -3.87
CA GLN A 156 0.12 10.95 -2.92
C GLN A 156 -0.22 12.36 -3.37
N THR A 157 -0.28 13.29 -2.42
CA THR A 157 -0.28 14.72 -2.74
C THR A 157 1.10 15.32 -2.52
N LYS A 158 1.28 16.59 -2.88
CA LYS A 158 2.52 17.34 -2.59
C LYS A 158 2.82 17.42 -1.08
N GLN A 159 1.79 17.48 -0.25
CA GLN A 159 1.92 17.72 1.19
C GLN A 159 1.82 16.44 2.02
N HIS A 160 1.02 15.47 1.57
CA HIS A 160 0.67 14.31 2.39
C HIS A 160 0.97 12.98 1.70
N GLY A 161 1.42 12.03 2.51
CA GLY A 161 1.47 10.63 2.16
C GLY A 161 0.37 9.82 2.86
N PHE A 162 0.08 8.64 2.30
CA PHE A 162 -0.98 7.77 2.77
C PHE A 162 -0.42 6.37 3.02
N ILE A 163 -0.57 5.88 4.25
CA ILE A 163 -0.08 4.56 4.65
C ILE A 163 -1.27 3.72 5.11
N GLY A 164 -1.58 2.65 4.38
CA GLY A 164 -2.59 1.67 4.79
C GLY A 164 -2.05 0.76 5.89
N LEU A 165 -2.87 0.49 6.90
CA LEU A 165 -2.52 -0.44 7.99
C LEU A 165 -3.34 -1.71 7.85
N TYR A 166 -2.65 -2.82 7.60
CA TYR A 166 -3.22 -4.15 7.43
C TYR A 166 -2.98 -4.92 8.72
N GLU A 167 -4.06 -5.26 9.41
CA GLU A 167 -4.02 -5.87 10.74
C GLU A 167 -4.63 -7.28 10.70
N ALA A 168 -4.10 -8.18 11.53
CA ALA A 168 -4.65 -9.53 11.65
C ALA A 168 -5.97 -9.50 12.44
N SER A 169 -6.91 -10.35 12.04
CA SER A 169 -8.21 -10.54 12.68
C SER A 169 -8.54 -12.04 12.74
N ALA A 170 -9.63 -12.40 13.42
CA ALA A 170 -10.10 -13.78 13.50
C ALA A 170 -10.44 -14.37 12.11
N ASP A 171 -10.85 -13.51 11.17
CA ASP A 171 -11.38 -13.90 9.86
C ASP A 171 -10.40 -13.56 8.70
N GLY A 172 -9.12 -13.30 9.00
CA GLY A 172 -8.10 -12.93 8.02
C GLY A 172 -7.53 -11.53 8.26
N ILE A 173 -7.28 -10.77 7.20
CA ILE A 173 -6.66 -9.43 7.29
C ILE A 173 -7.73 -8.34 7.09
N VAL A 174 -7.66 -7.33 7.96
CA VAL A 174 -8.56 -6.16 7.93
C VAL A 174 -7.80 -4.89 7.59
N ILE A 175 -8.46 -4.02 6.81
CA ILE A 175 -7.90 -2.76 6.32
C ILE A 175 -8.87 -1.65 6.69
N ASN A 176 -8.77 -1.17 7.93
CA ASN A 176 -9.70 -0.20 8.52
C ASN A 176 -9.06 1.16 8.80
N LYS A 177 -7.78 1.33 8.46
CA LYS A 177 -7.02 2.55 8.75
C LYS A 177 -6.10 2.89 7.58
N VAL A 178 -6.23 4.11 7.11
CA VAL A 178 -5.25 4.77 6.26
C VAL A 178 -4.75 6.00 7.00
N ASN A 179 -3.48 5.98 7.38
CA ASN A 179 -2.81 7.10 8.02
C ASN A 179 -2.48 8.17 6.99
N VAL A 180 -2.91 9.40 7.25
CA VAL A 180 -2.51 10.60 6.51
C VAL A 180 -1.32 11.23 7.22
N ILE A 181 -0.18 11.25 6.54
CA ILE A 181 1.10 11.71 7.09
C ILE A 181 1.49 13.02 6.41
N ASP A 182 1.77 14.05 7.19
CA ASP A 182 2.40 15.28 6.69
C ASP A 182 3.88 15.01 6.35
N LYS A 183 4.26 15.17 5.08
CA LYS A 183 5.61 14.86 4.60
C LYS A 183 6.68 15.79 5.17
N LYS A 184 6.31 17.03 5.53
CA LYS A 184 7.26 18.01 6.06
C LYS A 184 7.64 17.71 7.51
N SER A 185 6.68 17.33 8.33
CA SER A 185 6.85 17.13 9.77
C SER A 185 6.91 15.65 10.18
N GLY A 186 6.52 14.73 9.30
CA GLY A 186 6.38 13.31 9.59
C GLY A 186 5.21 12.97 10.52
N LYS A 187 4.33 13.93 10.83
CA LYS A 187 3.24 13.74 11.78
C LYS A 187 2.02 13.08 11.14
N LEU A 188 1.38 12.19 11.90
CA LEU A 188 0.04 11.70 11.62
C LEU A 188 -0.97 12.83 11.86
N ILE A 189 -1.67 13.24 10.81
CA ILE A 189 -2.66 14.34 10.88
C ILE A 189 -4.11 13.84 10.87
N GLN A 190 -4.35 12.65 10.32
CA GLN A 190 -5.66 12.04 10.24
C GLN A 190 -5.53 10.52 10.06
N VAL A 191 -6.53 9.78 10.55
CA VAL A 191 -6.76 8.39 10.18
C VAL A 191 -8.08 8.33 9.42
N ILE A 192 -8.04 7.88 8.17
CA ILE A 192 -9.23 7.61 7.35
C ILE A 192 -9.60 6.15 7.58
N ASN A 193 -10.88 5.88 7.86
CA ASN A 193 -11.40 4.52 7.77
C ASN A 193 -11.94 4.31 6.35
N PRO A 194 -11.25 3.52 5.51
CA PRO A 194 -11.59 3.41 4.09
C PRO A 194 -12.89 2.62 3.87
N GLN A 195 -13.39 1.89 4.87
CA GLN A 195 -14.59 1.07 4.76
C GLN A 195 -15.89 1.83 5.04
N MET A 196 -15.84 3.06 5.57
CA MET A 196 -17.04 3.78 6.04
C MET A 196 -18.08 4.07 4.94
N ASN A 197 -17.68 4.07 3.67
CA ASN A 197 -18.55 4.39 2.55
C ASN A 197 -18.93 3.16 1.71
N GLY A 198 -18.84 1.95 2.30
CA GLY A 198 -19.14 0.70 1.58
C GLY A 198 -18.16 0.41 0.44
N CYS A 199 -16.92 0.89 0.55
CA CYS A 199 -15.91 0.81 -0.50
C CYS A 199 -15.31 -0.60 -0.66
N GLU A 200 -15.37 -1.45 0.38
CA GLU A 200 -14.70 -2.76 0.35
C GLU A 200 -13.21 -2.63 -0.05
N PHE A 201 -12.55 -1.62 0.49
CA PHE A 201 -11.25 -1.16 0.05
C PHE A 201 -10.17 -2.23 0.22
N GLY A 202 -9.27 -2.33 -0.76
CA GLY A 202 -8.06 -3.18 -0.69
C GLY A 202 -8.12 -4.49 -1.48
N SER A 203 -9.24 -4.78 -2.13
CA SER A 203 -9.52 -6.09 -2.75
C SER A 203 -9.66 -6.06 -4.28
N TYR A 204 -9.37 -4.93 -4.92
CA TYR A 204 -9.63 -4.72 -6.36
C TYR A 204 -8.36 -4.61 -7.21
N MET A 205 -7.39 -3.82 -6.77
CA MET A 205 -6.19 -3.56 -7.56
C MET A 205 -5.23 -4.75 -7.51
N THR A 206 -4.61 -5.06 -8.66
CA THR A 206 -3.54 -6.06 -8.75
C THR A 206 -2.38 -5.69 -7.83
N SER A 207 -1.96 -4.43 -7.90
CA SER A 207 -0.95 -3.87 -7.00
C SER A 207 -1.60 -3.25 -5.78
N ILE A 208 -1.23 -3.73 -4.60
CA ILE A 208 -1.76 -3.24 -3.32
C ILE A 208 -1.43 -1.76 -3.11
N PHE A 209 -0.33 -1.28 -3.69
CA PHE A 209 0.14 0.10 -3.60
C PHE A 209 -0.74 1.08 -4.39
N GLN A 210 -1.50 0.58 -5.37
CA GLN A 210 -2.42 1.35 -6.20
C GLN A 210 -3.83 1.43 -5.62
N ASN A 211 -4.10 0.85 -4.45
CA ASN A 211 -5.42 0.98 -3.82
C ASN A 211 -5.79 2.46 -3.54
N ILE A 212 -4.81 3.35 -3.41
CA ILE A 212 -5.01 4.81 -3.44
C ILE A 212 -4.28 5.41 -4.64
N GLU A 213 -5.02 6.22 -5.39
CA GLU A 213 -4.52 7.04 -6.50
C GLU A 213 -4.67 8.53 -6.19
N SER A 214 -4.02 9.38 -6.98
CA SER A 214 -4.03 10.83 -6.77
C SER A 214 -3.89 11.60 -8.09
N ASP A 215 -4.65 12.67 -8.24
CA ASP A 215 -4.46 13.68 -9.30
C ASP A 215 -3.59 14.86 -8.85
N GLY A 216 -2.98 14.75 -7.66
CA GLY A 216 -2.19 15.79 -6.99
C GLY A 216 -3.00 16.76 -6.13
N SER A 217 -4.32 16.84 -6.34
CA SER A 217 -5.25 17.70 -5.59
C SER A 217 -6.24 16.92 -4.72
N GLN A 218 -6.60 15.73 -5.17
CA GLN A 218 -7.53 14.79 -4.54
C GLN A 218 -6.88 13.41 -4.52
N ILE A 219 -7.36 12.56 -3.61
CA ILE A 219 -7.05 11.14 -3.65
C ILE A 219 -8.31 10.34 -3.95
N ARG A 220 -8.11 9.22 -4.62
CA ARG A 220 -9.15 8.28 -4.99
C ARG A 220 -8.86 6.94 -4.33
N LEU A 221 -9.77 6.47 -3.50
CA LEU A 221 -9.73 5.11 -2.96
C LEU A 221 -10.42 4.19 -3.95
N ASN A 222 -9.68 3.20 -4.46
CA ASN A 222 -10.22 2.19 -5.35
C ASN A 222 -11.02 1.16 -4.53
N CYS A 223 -12.30 1.04 -4.87
CA CYS A 223 -13.26 0.19 -4.17
C CYS A 223 -13.46 -1.13 -4.93
N TYR A 224 -13.87 -2.17 -4.23
CA TYR A 224 -14.26 -3.41 -4.90
C TYR A 224 -15.46 -3.16 -5.81
N SER A 225 -15.40 -3.70 -7.02
CA SER A 225 -16.51 -3.71 -7.95
C SER A 225 -16.42 -4.93 -8.86
N THR A 226 -17.55 -5.56 -9.14
CA THR A 226 -17.67 -6.58 -10.21
C THR A 226 -18.15 -5.97 -11.52
N GLY A 227 -18.37 -4.65 -11.55
CA GLY A 227 -18.86 -3.87 -12.69
C GLY A 227 -17.89 -2.72 -13.03
N PRO A 228 -18.39 -1.52 -13.38
CA PRO A 228 -17.53 -0.35 -13.56
C PRO A 228 -16.72 -0.02 -12.31
N ASP A 229 -15.59 0.65 -12.50
CA ASP A 229 -14.73 1.10 -11.40
C ASP A 229 -15.52 1.95 -10.41
N VAL A 230 -15.49 1.56 -9.15
CA VAL A 230 -16.10 2.32 -8.05
C VAL A 230 -14.97 2.93 -7.23
N SER A 231 -15.16 4.19 -6.85
CA SER A 231 -14.17 4.87 -6.03
C SER A 231 -14.80 5.84 -5.06
N VAL A 232 -14.06 6.13 -3.98
CA VAL A 232 -14.40 7.20 -3.04
C VAL A 232 -13.34 8.27 -3.11
N ASN A 233 -13.74 9.45 -3.54
CA ASN A 233 -12.86 10.60 -3.68
C ASN A 233 -12.75 11.37 -2.37
N TYR A 234 -11.54 11.77 -1.99
CA TYR A 234 -11.29 12.65 -0.86
C TYR A 234 -10.50 13.88 -1.29
N LYS A 235 -10.83 15.01 -0.68
CA LYS A 235 -10.13 16.28 -0.90
C LYS A 235 -9.72 16.91 0.42
N LEU A 236 -8.55 17.54 0.42
CA LEU A 236 -8.09 18.31 1.58
C LEU A 236 -8.99 19.53 1.79
N ASN A 237 -9.67 19.55 2.93
CA ASN A 237 -10.36 20.72 3.45
C ASN A 237 -9.33 21.63 4.14
N THR A 238 -9.08 22.79 3.53
CA THR A 238 -8.07 23.74 4.00
C THR A 238 -8.42 24.41 5.34
N GLN A 239 -9.69 24.42 5.73
CA GLN A 239 -10.13 25.00 7.00
C GLN A 239 -9.83 24.04 8.17
N THR A 240 -10.04 22.75 7.96
CA THR A 240 -9.84 21.72 9.00
C THR A 240 -8.48 21.04 8.91
N SER A 241 -7.76 21.23 7.80
CA SER A 241 -6.53 20.50 7.46
C SER A 241 -6.71 18.97 7.48
N ARG A 242 -7.89 18.51 7.04
CA ARG A 242 -8.27 17.08 6.95
C ARG A 242 -8.84 16.77 5.58
N TYR A 243 -8.74 15.50 5.17
CA TYR A 243 -9.37 14.97 3.98
C TYR A 243 -10.81 14.60 4.26
N ASP A 244 -11.72 15.20 3.49
CA ASP A 244 -13.16 14.95 3.54
C ASP A 244 -13.62 14.27 2.25
N VAL A 245 -14.64 13.42 2.35
CA VAL A 245 -15.25 12.76 1.19
C VAL A 245 -15.86 13.81 0.27
N VAL A 246 -15.57 13.71 -1.02
CA VAL A 246 -16.24 14.50 -2.06
C VAL A 246 -17.44 13.69 -2.54
N THR A 247 -18.64 14.13 -2.18
CA THR A 247 -19.86 13.56 -2.75
C THR A 247 -19.98 14.05 -4.19
N GLU A 248 -19.86 13.16 -5.17
CA GLU A 248 -20.29 13.46 -6.53
C GLU A 248 -21.81 13.74 -6.49
N ARG A 249 -22.20 14.92 -6.99
CA ARG A 249 -23.62 15.28 -7.16
C ARG A 249 -24.11 14.85 -8.53
#